data_AF-A0A6L2K1Z4-F1
#
_entry.id   AF-A0A6L2K1Z4-F1
#
_cell.length_a   1.000
_cell.length_b   1.000
_cell.length_c   1.000
_cell.angle_alpha   90.00
_cell.angle_beta   90.00
_cell.angle_gamma   90.00
#
_symmetry.space_group_name_H-M   'P 1'
#
loop_
_entity.id
_entity.type
_entity.pdbx_description
1 polymer ?
#
loop_
_entity_poly.entity_id
_entity_poly.type
_entity_poly.pdbx_seq_one_letter_code
_entity_poly.pdbx_strand_id
1 'polypeptide(L)'
;MEKWLEVLGCGVMEQEILKRGGKSDNVAWAFGLGLERLARVLFDIPDISLFWSTNKRFTSQFTKGQLGIKFKPFSKYPPCYKDMSFWINDSFTENNLCEIVRGVAGDLAEEVQLIDNFTNKKGMTSHCYRGSHTAQWSALLQMRK
;
A
#
# COMPACT_ATOMS: atom_id res chain seq x y z
N MET A 1 -3.02 8.01 19.57
CA MET A 1 -1.74 7.30 19.79
C MET A 1 -0.78 7.76 18.71
N GLU A 2 0.35 8.33 19.09
CA GLU A 2 1.44 8.64 18.15
C GLU A 2 2.02 7.32 17.64
N LYS A 3 1.76 6.99 16.37
CA LYS A 3 2.29 5.78 15.74
C LYS A 3 3.67 6.09 15.22
N TRP A 4 4.69 5.47 15.79
CA TRP A 4 6.04 5.52 15.25
C TRP A 4 6.05 4.97 13.82
N LEU A 5 6.50 5.77 12.87
CA LEU A 5 6.65 5.38 11.48
C LEU A 5 8.13 5.37 11.12
N GLU A 6 8.63 4.22 10.70
CA GLU A 6 9.97 4.10 10.16
C GLU A 6 10.07 4.79 8.80
N VAL A 7 11.03 5.72 8.69
CA VAL A 7 11.25 6.57 7.52
C VAL A 7 12.53 6.18 6.77
N LEU A 8 13.54 5.70 7.49
CA LEU A 8 14.83 5.31 6.94
C LEU A 8 15.47 4.19 7.75
N GLY A 9 16.19 3.31 7.06
CA GLY A 9 17.13 2.37 7.67
C GLY A 9 18.55 2.84 7.40
N CYS A 10 19.43 2.77 8.40
CA CYS A 10 20.84 3.07 8.25
C CYS A 10 21.71 2.10 9.05
N GLY A 11 22.97 1.94 8.64
CA GLY A 11 23.89 1.05 9.33
C GLY A 11 25.30 1.11 8.76
N VAL A 12 26.23 0.55 9.53
CA VAL A 12 27.58 0.26 9.06
C VAL A 12 27.48 -0.93 8.11
N MET A 13 28.10 -0.83 6.94
CA MET A 13 28.13 -1.92 5.97
C MET A 13 28.98 -3.07 6.48
N GLU A 14 28.52 -4.29 6.20
CA GLU A 14 29.25 -5.50 6.54
C GLU A 14 30.57 -5.59 5.76
N GLN A 15 31.66 -5.89 6.46
CA GLN A 15 33.02 -5.89 5.91
C GLN A 15 33.20 -6.90 4.78
N GLU A 16 32.49 -8.04 4.82
CA GLU A 16 32.54 -9.04 3.75
C GLU A 16 31.97 -8.50 2.43
N ILE A 17 30.92 -7.67 2.49
CA ILE A 17 30.35 -7.02 1.29
C ILE A 17 31.36 -6.03 0.70
N LEU A 18 32.04 -5.26 1.55
CA LEU A 18 33.07 -4.31 1.12
C LEU A 18 34.29 -5.02 0.52
N LYS A 19 34.74 -6.13 1.10
CA LYS A 19 35.81 -6.98 0.55
C LYS A 19 35.47 -7.53 -0.83
N ARG A 20 34.25 -8.06 -1.01
CA ARG A 20 33.77 -8.52 -2.33
C ARG A 20 33.68 -7.40 -3.36
N GLY A 21 33.43 -6.17 -2.92
CA GLY A 21 33.48 -4.96 -3.73
C GLY A 21 34.88 -4.39 -3.98
N GLY A 22 35.95 -5.09 -3.57
CA GLY A 22 37.34 -4.64 -3.74
C GLY A 22 37.80 -3.55 -2.77
N LYS A 23 37.08 -3.33 -1.66
CA LYS A 23 37.38 -2.31 -0.65
C LYS A 23 37.63 -2.94 0.72
N SER A 24 38.71 -3.70 0.86
CA SER A 24 39.01 -4.51 2.04
C SER A 24 39.38 -3.75 3.31
N ASP A 25 39.86 -2.51 3.19
CA ASP A 25 40.31 -1.68 4.34
C ASP A 25 39.40 -0.47 4.60
N ASN A 26 38.18 -0.48 4.05
CA ASN A 26 37.26 0.64 4.19
C ASN A 26 36.19 0.34 5.25
N VAL A 27 35.79 1.39 5.96
CA VAL A 27 34.52 1.40 6.70
C VAL A 27 33.53 2.24 5.90
N ALA A 28 32.33 1.72 5.69
CA ALA A 28 31.29 2.42 4.96
C ALA A 28 29.98 2.41 5.75
N TRP A 29 29.17 3.43 5.54
CA TRP A 29 27.79 3.49 6.03
C TRP A 29 26.85 3.46 4.83
N ALA A 30 25.74 2.76 4.99
CA ALA A 30 24.66 2.77 4.02
C ALA A 30 23.38 3.26 4.72
N PHE A 31 22.60 4.05 3.99
CA PHE A 31 21.25 4.42 4.40
C PHE A 31 20.31 4.34 3.21
N GLY A 32 19.09 3.89 3.47
CA GLY A 32 18.01 3.79 2.50
C GLY A 32 16.84 4.66 2.94
N LEU A 33 16.41 5.57 2.07
CA LEU A 33 15.30 6.48 2.32
C LEU A 33 14.11 6.07 1.45
N GLY A 34 12.97 5.78 2.07
CA GLY A 34 11.71 5.60 1.35
C GLY A 34 11.12 6.95 0.99
N LEU A 35 11.32 7.40 -0.25
CA LEU A 35 10.86 8.73 -0.71
C LEU A 35 9.36 8.90 -0.56
N GLU A 36 8.57 7.86 -0.82
CA GLU A 36 7.12 7.87 -0.68
C GLU A 36 6.70 8.00 0.78
N ARG A 37 7.41 7.34 1.70
CA ARG A 37 7.15 7.45 3.15
C ARG A 37 7.48 8.84 3.66
N LEU A 38 8.62 9.40 3.24
CA LEU A 38 9.02 10.77 3.53
C LEU A 38 8.01 11.78 3.00
N ALA A 39 7.65 11.68 1.72
CA ALA A 39 6.69 12.56 1.09
C ALA A 39 5.32 12.48 1.77
N ARG A 40 4.89 11.27 2.17
CA ARG A 40 3.64 11.07 2.89
C ARG A 40 3.60 11.85 4.21
N VAL A 41 4.68 11.79 4.99
CA VAL A 41 4.79 12.51 6.27
C VAL A 41 4.94 14.01 6.05
N LEU A 42 5.78 14.42 5.10
CA LEU A 42 6.09 15.83 4.84
C LEU A 42 4.90 16.61 4.30
N PHE A 43 4.12 15.98 3.41
CA PHE A 43 2.99 16.60 2.71
C PHE A 43 1.62 16.14 3.23
N ASP A 44 1.57 15.33 4.30
CA ASP A 44 0.32 14.80 4.89
C ASP A 44 -0.58 14.08 3.86
N ILE A 45 0.05 13.30 2.98
CA ILE A 45 -0.65 12.55 1.93
C ILE A 45 -1.26 11.29 2.58
N PRO A 46 -2.56 11.00 2.41
CA PRO A 46 -3.20 9.90 3.12
C PRO A 46 -2.94 8.51 2.49
N ASP A 47 -2.60 8.47 1.20
CA ASP A 47 -2.51 7.23 0.42
C ASP A 47 -1.37 7.31 -0.62
N ILE A 48 -0.58 6.24 -0.70
CA ILE A 48 0.55 6.11 -1.64
C ILE A 48 0.07 6.02 -3.11
N SER A 49 -1.13 5.51 -3.35
CA SER A 49 -1.71 5.40 -4.70
C SER A 49 -1.88 6.77 -5.37
N LEU A 50 -1.95 7.85 -4.58
CA LEU A 50 -2.00 9.21 -5.10
C LEU A 50 -0.74 9.61 -5.87
N PHE A 51 0.43 9.03 -5.56
CA PHE A 51 1.66 9.27 -6.32
C PHE A 51 1.61 8.72 -7.74
N TRP A 52 0.80 7.69 -7.97
CA TRP A 52 0.59 7.06 -9.28
C TRP A 52 -0.63 7.61 -10.01
N SER A 53 -1.41 8.48 -9.36
CA SER A 53 -2.59 9.08 -9.95
C SER A 53 -2.24 10.16 -10.96
N THR A 54 -2.90 10.13 -12.12
CA THR A 54 -2.80 11.19 -13.15
C THR A 54 -3.74 12.37 -12.89
N ASN A 55 -4.38 12.42 -11.71
CA ASN A 55 -5.36 13.45 -11.39
C ASN A 55 -4.72 14.82 -11.19
N LYS A 56 -5.06 15.77 -12.06
CA LYS A 56 -4.56 17.15 -12.01
C LYS A 56 -4.82 17.84 -10.66
N ARG A 57 -5.87 17.46 -9.93
CA ARG A 57 -6.19 18.01 -8.59
C ARG A 57 -5.16 17.65 -7.53
N PHE A 58 -4.41 16.56 -7.72
CA PHE A 58 -3.28 16.20 -6.86
C PHE A 58 -2.04 16.99 -7.30
N THR A 59 -1.65 16.87 -8.58
CA THR A 59 -0.41 17.46 -9.09
C THR A 59 -0.39 18.99 -9.01
N SER A 60 -1.54 19.66 -9.14
CA SER A 60 -1.63 21.12 -9.05
C SER A 60 -1.36 21.69 -7.66
N GLN A 61 -1.37 20.84 -6.61
CA GLN A 61 -1.11 21.29 -5.24
C GLN A 61 0.38 21.42 -4.93
N PHE A 62 1.25 20.87 -5.77
CA PHE A 62 2.69 20.83 -5.53
C PHE A 62 3.42 21.65 -6.59
N THR A 63 4.23 22.60 -6.14
CA THR A 63 5.09 23.42 -7.01
C THR A 63 6.55 23.17 -6.64
N LYS A 64 7.44 23.21 -7.64
CA LYS A 64 8.88 23.00 -7.47
C LYS A 64 9.44 23.95 -6.39
N GLY A 65 10.16 23.39 -5.43
CA GLY A 65 10.87 24.15 -4.39
C GLY A 65 10.02 24.62 -3.20
N GLN A 66 8.72 24.32 -3.17
CA GLN A 66 7.87 24.63 -2.01
C GLN A 66 7.84 23.45 -1.04
N LEU A 67 8.53 23.59 0.09
CA LEU A 67 8.47 22.67 1.22
C LEU A 67 7.45 23.20 2.24
N GLY A 68 6.70 22.30 2.89
CA GLY A 68 5.71 22.64 3.92
C GLY A 68 4.27 22.83 3.43
N ILE A 69 3.99 22.59 2.15
CA ILE A 69 2.61 22.47 1.67
C ILE A 69 1.99 21.21 2.27
N LYS A 70 0.78 21.30 2.80
CA LYS A 70 0.00 20.11 3.17
C LYS A 70 -0.98 19.80 2.05
N PHE A 71 -1.03 18.54 1.66
CA PHE A 71 -2.01 18.02 0.73
C PHE A 71 -3.41 18.30 1.28
N LYS A 72 -4.27 18.85 0.44
CA LYS A 72 -5.70 19.03 0.71
C LYS A 72 -6.45 17.89 0.02
N PRO A 73 -7.07 16.97 0.79
CA PRO A 73 -7.89 15.92 0.22
C PRO A 73 -9.00 16.50 -0.65
N PHE A 74 -9.18 15.93 -1.84
CA PHE A 74 -10.40 16.12 -2.61
C PHE A 74 -11.48 15.17 -2.06
N SER A 75 -12.76 15.56 -2.19
CA SER A 75 -13.91 14.80 -1.69
C SER A 75 -13.79 13.32 -2.07
N LYS A 76 -13.57 12.47 -1.05
CA LYS A 76 -13.59 11.02 -1.20
C LYS A 76 -15.04 10.59 -1.25
N TYR A 77 -15.40 9.82 -2.27
CA TYR A 77 -16.66 9.08 -2.25
C TYR A 77 -16.62 8.09 -1.08
N PRO A 78 -17.77 7.74 -0.48
CA PRO A 78 -17.79 6.79 0.63
C PRO A 78 -17.21 5.44 0.18
N PRO A 79 -16.38 4.79 1.02
CA PRO A 79 -15.85 3.46 0.72
C PRO A 79 -16.99 2.44 0.64
N CYS A 80 -16.89 1.55 -0.34
CA CYS A 80 -17.81 0.43 -0.52
C CYS A 80 -17.10 -0.87 -0.15
N TYR A 81 -17.72 -1.68 0.72
CA TYR A 81 -17.15 -2.93 1.21
C TYR A 81 -17.79 -4.14 0.53
N LYS A 82 -16.98 -5.15 0.22
CA LYS A 82 -17.42 -6.45 -0.30
C LYS A 82 -16.63 -7.57 0.34
N ASP A 83 -17.35 -8.58 0.80
CA ASP A 83 -16.75 -9.74 1.47
C ASP A 83 -16.70 -10.91 0.49
N MET A 84 -15.59 -11.63 0.49
CA MET A 84 -15.32 -12.80 -0.34
C MET A 84 -14.83 -13.93 0.56
N SER A 85 -15.54 -15.06 0.56
CA SER A 85 -15.12 -16.25 1.28
C SER A 85 -14.86 -17.42 0.33
N PHE A 86 -13.77 -18.14 0.59
CA PHE A 86 -13.39 -19.30 -0.20
C PHE A 86 -12.53 -20.27 0.63
N TRP A 87 -12.59 -21.54 0.25
CA TRP A 87 -11.72 -22.59 0.80
C TRP A 87 -10.31 -22.43 0.25
N ILE A 88 -9.31 -22.56 1.12
CA ILE A 88 -7.90 -22.49 0.76
C ILE A 88 -7.27 -23.89 0.70
N ASN A 89 -6.16 -24.00 0.01
CA ASN A 89 -5.31 -25.19 -0.03
C ASN A 89 -3.90 -24.84 0.48
N ASP A 90 -3.04 -25.86 0.61
CA ASP A 90 -1.69 -25.70 1.16
C ASP A 90 -0.76 -24.82 0.29
N SER A 91 -1.14 -24.54 -0.96
CA SER A 91 -0.38 -23.66 -1.86
C SER A 91 -0.83 -22.20 -1.79
N PHE A 92 -1.90 -21.88 -1.05
CA PHE A 92 -2.41 -20.52 -0.95
C PHE A 92 -1.47 -19.62 -0.16
N THR A 93 -1.19 -18.44 -0.71
CA THR A 93 -0.57 -17.33 0.04
C THR A 93 -1.42 -16.07 -0.13
N GLU A 94 -1.43 -15.23 0.89
CA GLU A 94 -2.18 -13.96 0.84
C GLU A 94 -1.70 -13.05 -0.31
N ASN A 95 -0.41 -13.15 -0.66
CA ASN A 95 0.15 -12.42 -1.79
C ASN A 95 -0.50 -12.84 -3.12
N ASN A 96 -0.82 -14.12 -3.32
CA ASN A 96 -1.51 -14.53 -4.55
C ASN A 96 -2.89 -13.91 -4.67
N LEU A 97 -3.63 -13.81 -3.56
CA LEU A 97 -4.91 -13.09 -3.54
C LEU A 97 -4.71 -11.61 -3.89
N CYS A 98 -3.74 -10.95 -3.25
CA CYS A 98 -3.43 -9.54 -3.52
C CYS A 98 -3.02 -9.29 -4.98
N GLU A 99 -2.28 -10.21 -5.60
CA GLU A 99 -1.92 -10.14 -7.02
C GLU A 99 -3.14 -10.27 -7.92
N ILE A 100 -4.05 -11.21 -7.63
CA ILE A 100 -5.29 -11.37 -8.38
C ILE A 100 -6.16 -10.12 -8.24
N VAL A 101 -6.35 -9.61 -7.02
CA VAL A 101 -7.14 -8.40 -6.78
C VAL A 101 -6.51 -7.21 -7.51
N ARG A 102 -5.18 -7.05 -7.47
CA ARG A 102 -4.49 -5.99 -8.21
C ARG A 102 -4.66 -6.15 -9.71
N GLY A 103 -4.63 -7.36 -10.25
CA GLY A 103 -4.82 -7.63 -11.68
C GLY A 103 -6.24 -7.35 -12.17
N VAL A 104 -7.26 -7.60 -11.33
CA VAL A 104 -8.68 -7.42 -11.70
C VAL A 104 -9.20 -6.02 -11.38
N ALA A 105 -8.97 -5.54 -10.16
CA ALA A 105 -9.51 -4.27 -9.67
C ALA A 105 -8.55 -3.09 -9.88
N GLY A 106 -7.25 -3.32 -10.05
CA GLY A 106 -6.25 -2.27 -10.20
C GLY A 106 -6.31 -1.26 -9.06
N ASP A 107 -6.28 0.02 -9.40
CA ASP A 107 -6.32 1.15 -8.46
C ASP A 107 -7.70 1.38 -7.81
N LEU A 108 -8.73 0.61 -8.19
CA LEU A 108 -10.04 0.69 -7.53
C LEU A 108 -10.04 0.02 -6.17
N ALA A 109 -9.20 -1.01 -5.96
CA ALA A 109 -9.08 -1.68 -4.67
C ALA A 109 -8.19 -0.87 -3.74
N GLU A 110 -8.74 -0.42 -2.61
CA GLU A 110 -8.00 0.36 -1.62
C GLU A 110 -7.38 -0.54 -0.55
N GLU A 111 -8.11 -1.56 -0.11
CA GLU A 111 -7.68 -2.46 0.96
C GLU A 111 -8.29 -3.85 0.78
N VAL A 112 -7.54 -4.88 1.14
CA VAL A 112 -8.02 -6.26 1.27
C VAL A 112 -7.59 -6.77 2.63
N GLN A 113 -8.54 -7.14 3.47
CA GLN A 113 -8.29 -7.53 4.85
C GLN A 113 -8.91 -8.90 5.14
N LEU A 114 -8.15 -9.82 5.73
CA LEU A 114 -8.71 -11.04 6.31
C LEU A 114 -9.57 -10.66 7.52
N ILE A 115 -10.87 -10.98 7.47
CA ILE A 115 -11.81 -10.64 8.55
C ILE A 115 -12.28 -11.88 9.33
N ASP A 116 -12.19 -13.07 8.73
CA ASP A 116 -12.57 -14.32 9.38
C ASP A 116 -11.80 -15.51 8.81
N ASN A 117 -11.54 -16.49 9.67
CA ASN A 117 -11.00 -17.79 9.29
C ASN A 117 -11.76 -18.90 10.02
N PHE A 118 -12.04 -19.98 9.30
CA PHE A 118 -12.80 -21.10 9.83
C PHE A 118 -12.24 -22.42 9.33
N THR A 119 -12.03 -23.37 10.23
CA THR A 119 -11.65 -24.74 9.87
C THR A 119 -12.77 -25.71 10.23
N ASN A 120 -13.19 -26.51 9.25
CA ASN A 120 -14.30 -27.44 9.43
C ASN A 120 -13.83 -28.78 10.02
N LYS A 121 -14.79 -29.65 10.38
CA LYS A 121 -14.52 -31.00 10.93
C LYS A 121 -13.81 -31.94 9.95
N LYS A 122 -13.77 -31.61 8.66
CA LYS A 122 -13.05 -32.35 7.61
C LYS A 122 -11.61 -31.85 7.42
N GLY A 123 -11.15 -30.90 8.24
CA GLY A 123 -9.81 -30.33 8.16
C GLY A 123 -9.62 -29.30 7.04
N MET A 124 -10.68 -28.84 6.37
CA MET A 124 -10.57 -27.79 5.36
C MET A 124 -10.67 -26.42 6.03
N THR A 125 -9.85 -25.48 5.58
CA THR A 125 -9.85 -24.09 6.08
C THR A 125 -10.46 -23.15 5.03
N SER A 126 -11.34 -22.27 5.48
CA SER A 126 -11.96 -21.20 4.71
C SER A 126 -11.49 -19.86 5.23
N HIS A 127 -11.13 -18.95 4.33
CA HIS A 127 -10.84 -17.57 4.66
C HIS A 127 -11.96 -16.67 4.15
N CYS A 128 -12.26 -15.60 4.89
CA CYS A 128 -13.13 -14.53 4.47
C CYS A 128 -12.34 -13.21 4.44
N TYR A 129 -12.25 -12.61 3.26
CA TYR A 129 -11.58 -11.33 3.05
C TYR A 129 -12.60 -10.24 2.76
N ARG A 130 -12.40 -9.07 3.35
CA ARG A 130 -13.13 -7.83 3.03
C ARG A 130 -12.28 -6.96 2.11
N GLY A 131 -12.77 -6.70 0.91
CA GLY A 131 -12.23 -5.72 0.00
C GLY A 131 -12.95 -4.38 0.15
N SER A 132 -12.20 -3.27 0.15
CA SER A 132 -12.74 -1.91 0.05
C SER A 132 -12.39 -1.28 -1.30
N HIS A 133 -13.32 -0.51 -1.84
CA HIS A 133 -13.11 0.30 -3.05
C HIS A 133 -13.86 1.61 -2.95
N THR A 134 -13.32 2.69 -3.51
CA THR A 134 -14.06 3.94 -3.71
C THR A 134 -14.53 4.04 -5.15
N ALA A 135 -15.83 3.90 -5.34
CA ALA A 135 -16.42 4.02 -6.66
C ALA A 135 -16.75 5.49 -6.98
N GLN A 136 -15.99 6.11 -7.87
CA GLN A 136 -16.49 7.27 -8.63
C GLN A 136 -17.67 6.88 -9.55
N TRP A 137 -17.75 5.60 -9.93
CA TRP A 137 -18.69 5.06 -10.91
C TRP A 137 -19.96 4.43 -10.33
N SER A 138 -20.08 4.25 -9.01
CA SER A 138 -21.27 3.62 -8.39
C SER A 138 -22.52 4.50 -8.52
N ALA A 139 -22.36 5.82 -8.61
CA ALA A 139 -23.47 6.74 -8.88
C ALA A 139 -24.17 6.43 -10.23
N LEU A 140 -23.46 5.89 -11.23
CA LEU A 140 -24.06 5.51 -12.52
C LEU A 140 -24.68 4.11 -12.52
N LEU A 141 -24.16 3.18 -11.73
CA LEU A 141 -24.68 1.80 -11.66
C LEU A 141 -25.87 1.65 -10.69
N GLN A 142 -25.94 2.45 -9.63
CA GLN A 142 -27.10 2.47 -8.73
C GLN A 142 -28.31 3.23 -9.30
N MET A 143 -28.12 4.07 -10.32
CA MET A 143 -29.22 4.72 -11.06
C MET A 143 -29.79 3.85 -12.20
N ARG A 144 -29.30 2.63 -12.40
CA ARG A 144 -29.83 1.65 -13.37
C ARG A 144 -30.52 0.45 -12.67
N LYS A 145 -31.27 0.72 -11.61
CA LYS A 145 -32.27 -0.20 -11.06
C LYS A 145 -33.62 0.48 -11.02
#